data_AF-A0A2V9MNX5-F1
#
_entry.id   AF-A0A2V9MNX5-F1
#
_cell.length_a   1.000
_cell.length_b   1.000
_cell.length_c   1.000
_cell.angle_alpha   90.00
_cell.angle_beta   90.00
_cell.angle_gamma   90.00
#
_symmetry.space_group_name_H-M   'P 1'
#
loop_
_entity.id
_entity.type
_entity.pdbx_description
1 polymer ?
#
loop_
_entity_poly.entity_id
_entity_poly.type
_entity_poly.pdbx_seq_one_letter_code
_entity_poly.pdbx_strand_id
1 'polypeptide(L)'
;MVCARLRRYRFSLVSDHSREGATMSFVSKISEEQAGPELKPLYEQIREHYGFLPNYFQALGPAPQVIERHRDFANVVLRAGALPATLKEQIMVVVSGINSSSYCVAAHMELLRRLGVEKQLGRKLATDYGTAPVGNREMALFRFADKLTRNPSDIERADAEAVFQAGWDEAALVEIVLTVAWANFVNRVAFGLGLFADF
;
A
#
# COMPACT_ATOMS: atom_id res chain seq x y z
N MET A 1 -16.10 34.02 12.09
CA MET A 1 -16.81 32.92 12.80
C MET A 1 -16.95 31.74 11.84
N VAL A 2 -15.91 30.91 11.71
CA VAL A 2 -15.99 29.57 11.09
C VAL A 2 -15.03 28.69 11.87
N CYS A 3 -15.58 27.63 12.44
CA CYS A 3 -14.99 26.80 13.49
C CYS A 3 -14.02 25.77 12.87
N ALA A 4 -12.73 25.84 13.21
CA ALA A 4 -11.76 24.80 12.89
C ALA A 4 -12.00 23.55 13.76
N ARG A 5 -12.59 22.50 13.18
CA ARG A 5 -12.67 21.16 13.80
C ARG A 5 -11.41 20.36 13.43
N LEU A 6 -10.37 20.50 14.24
CA LEU A 6 -9.28 19.54 14.28
C LEU A 6 -9.81 18.22 14.85
N ARG A 7 -10.10 17.23 14.00
CA ARG A 7 -10.33 15.85 14.45
C ARG A 7 -8.98 15.24 14.83
N ARG A 8 -8.66 15.27 16.13
CA ARG A 8 -7.62 14.43 16.72
C ARG A 8 -8.07 12.97 16.61
N TYR A 9 -7.49 12.20 15.69
CA TYR A 9 -7.64 10.75 15.70
C TYR A 9 -6.80 10.18 16.84
N ARG A 10 -7.48 9.88 17.96
CA ARG A 10 -6.91 9.16 19.09
C ARG A 10 -6.86 7.68 18.69
N PHE A 11 -5.67 7.14 18.49
CA PHE A 11 -5.45 5.71 18.34
C PHE A 11 -5.72 5.07 19.72
N SER A 12 -6.97 4.65 19.96
CA SER A 12 -7.32 3.87 21.15
C SER A 12 -7.00 2.40 20.85
N LEU A 13 -5.77 2.00 21.17
CA LEU A 13 -5.49 0.58 21.39
C LEU A 13 -6.14 0.20 22.72
N VAL A 14 -6.76 -0.98 22.74
CA VAL A 14 -7.58 -1.57 23.81
C VAL A 14 -9.07 -1.27 23.68
N SER A 15 -9.73 -2.15 22.92
CA SER A 15 -11.08 -2.62 23.25
C SER A 15 -11.06 -4.14 23.25
N ASP A 16 -11.23 -4.68 24.46
CA ASP A 16 -11.51 -6.07 24.82
C ASP A 16 -12.59 -6.68 23.91
N HIS A 17 -12.21 -7.68 23.10
CA HIS A 17 -13.12 -8.50 22.29
C HIS A 17 -12.69 -9.96 22.37
N SER A 18 -13.18 -10.65 23.39
CA SER A 18 -13.60 -12.03 23.22
C SER A 18 -14.64 -12.10 22.08
N ARG A 19 -14.19 -12.40 20.86
CA ARG A 19 -15.05 -12.74 19.73
C ARG A 19 -14.53 -14.01 19.05
N GLU A 20 -15.06 -15.13 19.50
CA GLU A 20 -15.27 -16.28 18.62
C GLU A 20 -16.03 -15.80 17.37
N GLY A 21 -15.45 -16.02 16.19
CA GLY A 21 -15.99 -15.57 14.91
C GLY A 21 -15.14 -14.50 14.22
N ALA A 22 -13.86 -14.80 13.95
CA ALA A 22 -13.06 -14.01 13.00
C ALA A 22 -13.80 -13.98 11.65
N THR A 23 -14.35 -12.83 11.30
CA THR A 23 -15.04 -12.61 10.03
C THR A 23 -14.07 -12.88 8.88
N MET A 24 -14.28 -14.03 8.26
CA MET A 24 -13.57 -14.52 7.09
C MET A 24 -13.80 -13.55 5.93
N SER A 25 -12.77 -13.40 5.08
CA SER A 25 -12.86 -12.81 3.74
C SER A 25 -14.24 -13.01 3.11
N PHE A 26 -14.77 -12.01 2.42
CA PHE A 26 -16.09 -12.08 1.77
C PHE A 26 -16.14 -13.12 0.65
N VAL A 27 -14.98 -13.59 0.21
CA VAL A 27 -14.80 -14.66 -0.78
C VAL A 27 -14.03 -15.83 -0.19
N SER A 28 -14.29 -17.03 -0.70
CA SER A 28 -13.50 -18.22 -0.38
C SER A 28 -12.04 -18.01 -0.80
N LYS A 29 -11.14 -18.11 0.18
CA LYS A 29 -9.70 -18.20 -0.07
C LYS A 29 -9.39 -19.62 -0.55
N ILE A 30 -8.63 -19.78 -1.62
CA ILE A 30 -8.10 -21.09 -2.00
C ILE A 30 -6.63 -21.17 -1.56
N SER A 31 -6.37 -22.09 -0.62
CA SER A 31 -5.05 -22.28 -0.01
C SER A 31 -4.05 -22.93 -0.97
N GLU A 32 -2.79 -23.03 -0.56
CA GLU A 32 -1.75 -23.73 -1.36
C GLU A 32 -2.09 -25.21 -1.55
N GLU A 33 -2.67 -25.85 -0.54
CA GLU A 33 -3.08 -27.26 -0.59
C GLU A 33 -4.24 -27.48 -1.56
N GLN A 34 -5.14 -26.49 -1.66
CA GLN A 34 -6.30 -26.51 -2.54
C GLN A 34 -6.00 -26.01 -3.96
N ALA A 35 -4.81 -25.45 -4.20
CA ALA A 35 -4.45 -24.84 -5.47
C ALA A 35 -4.40 -25.89 -6.59
N GLY A 36 -5.18 -25.64 -7.65
CA GLY A 36 -5.10 -26.40 -8.89
C GLY A 36 -3.84 -26.10 -9.71
N PRO A 37 -3.66 -26.76 -10.87
CA PRO A 37 -2.48 -26.58 -11.72
C PRO A 37 -2.28 -25.14 -12.23
N GLU A 38 -3.35 -24.35 -12.31
CA GLU A 38 -3.26 -22.93 -12.72
C GLU A 38 -2.74 -22.01 -11.61
N LEU A 39 -3.10 -22.29 -10.34
CA LEU A 39 -2.78 -21.41 -9.21
C LEU A 39 -1.42 -21.73 -8.57
N LYS A 40 -1.02 -23.00 -8.54
CA LYS A 40 0.27 -23.45 -7.98
C LYS A 40 1.47 -22.66 -8.52
N PRO A 41 1.70 -22.53 -9.84
CA PRO A 41 2.85 -21.79 -10.34
C PRO A 41 2.78 -20.29 -10.00
N LEU A 42 1.57 -19.72 -9.93
CA LEU A 42 1.39 -18.32 -9.53
C LEU A 42 1.76 -18.12 -8.05
N TYR A 43 1.29 -19.00 -7.17
CA TYR A 43 1.57 -18.95 -5.73
C TYR A 43 3.05 -19.16 -5.42
N GLU A 44 3.73 -20.06 -6.14
CA GLU A 44 5.18 -20.26 -6.03
C GLU A 44 5.94 -18.97 -6.34
N GLN A 45 5.63 -18.31 -7.45
CA GLN A 45 6.29 -17.06 -7.85
C GLN A 45 5.98 -15.90 -6.89
N ILE A 46 4.75 -15.83 -6.37
CA ILE A 46 4.38 -14.87 -5.33
C ILE A 46 5.21 -15.10 -4.08
N ARG A 47 5.38 -16.35 -3.66
CA ARG A 47 6.21 -16.70 -2.51
C ARG A 47 7.69 -16.40 -2.74
N GLU A 48 8.22 -16.60 -3.94
CA GLU A 48 9.59 -16.17 -4.27
C GLU A 48 9.77 -14.65 -4.14
N HIS A 49 8.76 -13.88 -4.55
CA HIS A 49 8.81 -12.42 -4.50
C HIS A 49 8.61 -11.85 -3.08
N TYR A 50 7.52 -12.27 -2.41
CA TYR A 50 7.13 -11.75 -1.10
C TYR A 50 7.76 -12.53 0.07
N GLY A 51 8.36 -13.69 -0.17
CA GLY A 51 8.85 -14.66 0.85
C GLY A 51 7.76 -15.35 1.65
N PHE A 52 6.49 -15.12 1.32
CA PHE A 52 5.30 -15.78 1.85
C PHE A 52 4.19 -15.68 0.80
N LEU A 53 3.07 -16.38 0.99
CA LEU A 53 1.88 -16.22 0.16
C LEU A 53 0.85 -15.34 0.89
N PRO A 54 0.76 -14.03 0.58
CA PRO A 54 -0.24 -13.16 1.19
C PRO A 54 -1.65 -13.69 0.95
N ASN A 55 -2.49 -13.69 1.98
CA ASN A 55 -3.88 -14.13 1.86
C ASN A 55 -4.71 -13.31 0.85
N TYR A 56 -4.21 -12.14 0.43
CA TYR A 56 -4.72 -11.36 -0.70
C TYR A 56 -4.74 -12.17 -1.99
N PHE A 57 -3.66 -12.88 -2.29
CA PHE A 57 -3.61 -13.72 -3.50
C PHE A 57 -4.48 -14.96 -3.37
N GLN A 58 -4.62 -15.52 -2.17
CA GLN A 58 -5.55 -16.62 -1.92
C GLN A 58 -7.01 -16.21 -2.13
N ALA A 59 -7.37 -14.97 -1.75
CA ALA A 59 -8.70 -14.40 -1.98
C ALA A 59 -8.97 -14.08 -3.45
N LEU A 60 -7.94 -13.85 -4.26
CA LEU A 60 -8.05 -13.72 -5.72
C LEU A 60 -8.10 -15.06 -6.45
N GLY A 61 -7.94 -16.19 -5.75
CA GLY A 61 -7.90 -17.53 -6.35
C GLY A 61 -9.11 -17.90 -7.22
N PRO A 62 -10.34 -17.44 -6.95
CA PRO A 62 -11.47 -17.62 -7.87
C PRO A 62 -11.32 -16.95 -9.25
N ALA A 63 -10.31 -16.08 -9.43
CA ALA A 63 -10.00 -15.38 -10.68
C ALA A 63 -8.49 -15.47 -11.00
N PRO A 64 -7.96 -16.66 -11.34
CA PRO A 64 -6.53 -16.90 -11.51
C PRO A 64 -5.86 -15.98 -12.55
N GLN A 65 -6.54 -15.66 -13.66
CA GLN A 65 -6.00 -14.73 -14.65
C GLN A 65 -5.76 -13.31 -14.08
N VAL A 66 -6.50 -12.91 -13.03
CA VAL A 66 -6.29 -11.62 -12.37
C VAL A 66 -5.00 -11.64 -11.57
N ILE A 67 -4.66 -12.76 -10.92
CA ILE A 67 -3.43 -12.88 -10.12
C ILE A 67 -2.19 -12.65 -11.00
N GLU A 68 -2.15 -13.27 -12.17
CA GLU A 68 -1.02 -13.12 -13.11
C GLU A 68 -0.84 -11.65 -13.52
N ARG A 69 -1.92 -11.00 -13.98
CA ARG A 69 -1.85 -9.59 -14.44
C ARG A 69 -1.61 -8.61 -13.30
N HIS A 70 -2.17 -8.90 -12.13
CA HIS A 70 -1.91 -8.14 -10.91
C HIS A 70 -0.43 -8.19 -10.55
N ARG A 71 0.18 -9.38 -10.55
CA ARG A 71 1.61 -9.57 -10.30
C ARG A 71 2.45 -8.82 -11.33
N ASP A 72 2.14 -8.94 -12.61
CA ASP A 72 2.93 -8.31 -13.67
C ASP A 72 2.88 -6.78 -13.58
N PHE A 73 1.69 -6.24 -13.35
CA PHE A 73 1.54 -4.80 -13.16
C PHE A 73 2.24 -4.33 -11.88
N ALA A 74 2.13 -5.06 -10.77
CA ALA A 74 2.88 -4.77 -9.54
C ALA A 74 4.39 -4.76 -9.77
N ASN A 75 4.91 -5.74 -10.51
CA ASN A 75 6.33 -5.82 -10.86
C ASN A 75 6.80 -4.61 -11.66
N VAL A 76 5.99 -4.10 -12.59
CA VAL A 76 6.34 -2.91 -13.38
C VAL A 76 6.26 -1.65 -12.51
N VAL A 77 5.20 -1.51 -11.72
CA VAL A 77 4.97 -0.30 -10.93
C VAL A 77 5.94 -0.19 -9.76
N LEU A 78 6.20 -1.27 -9.01
CA LEU A 78 6.91 -1.23 -7.72
C LEU A 78 8.43 -1.50 -7.80
N ARG A 79 8.93 -2.07 -8.90
CA ARG A 79 10.39 -2.23 -9.07
C ARG A 79 11.09 -0.90 -9.28
N ALA A 80 12.40 -0.88 -9.04
CA ALA A 80 13.22 0.31 -9.22
C ALA A 80 13.15 0.84 -10.67
N GLY A 81 13.06 2.15 -10.80
CA GLY A 81 13.05 2.89 -12.05
C GLY A 81 13.55 4.31 -11.80
N ALA A 82 12.79 5.33 -12.22
CA ALA A 82 13.07 6.72 -11.85
C ALA A 82 12.97 6.94 -10.33
N LEU A 83 12.12 6.16 -9.64
CA LEU A 83 12.11 6.05 -8.19
C LEU A 83 12.81 4.74 -7.74
N PRO A 84 13.58 4.78 -6.64
CA PRO A 84 14.03 3.57 -5.96
C PRO A 84 12.83 2.73 -5.48
N ALA A 85 12.95 1.40 -5.54
CA ALA A 85 11.92 0.48 -5.04
C ALA A 85 11.53 0.79 -3.57
N THR A 86 12.52 1.14 -2.74
CA THR A 86 12.29 1.56 -1.36
C THR A 86 11.33 2.75 -1.24
N LEU A 87 11.44 3.74 -2.13
CA LEU A 87 10.57 4.93 -2.09
C LEU A 87 9.15 4.60 -2.57
N LYS A 88 9.02 3.68 -3.53
CA LYS A 88 7.72 3.15 -3.97
C LYS A 88 7.02 2.41 -2.84
N GLU A 89 7.72 1.56 -2.10
CA GLU A 89 7.19 0.90 -0.89
C GLU A 89 6.83 1.90 0.22
N GLN A 90 7.60 2.99 0.38
CA GLN A 90 7.24 4.07 1.30
C GLN A 90 5.93 4.78 0.88
N ILE A 91 5.71 5.02 -0.42
CA ILE A 91 4.41 5.53 -0.93
C ILE A 91 3.29 4.54 -0.59
N MET A 92 3.48 3.24 -0.83
CA MET A 92 2.48 2.22 -0.50
C MET A 92 2.07 2.30 0.98
N VAL A 93 3.04 2.47 1.89
CA VAL A 93 2.78 2.61 3.33
C VAL A 93 2.06 3.92 3.66
N VAL A 94 2.48 5.06 3.09
CA VAL A 94 1.83 6.36 3.32
C VAL A 94 0.37 6.33 2.85
N VAL A 95 0.13 5.89 1.61
CA VAL A 95 -1.22 5.82 1.03
C VAL A 95 -2.10 4.83 1.80
N SER A 96 -1.55 3.66 2.16
CA SER A 96 -2.30 2.67 2.96
C SER A 96 -2.62 3.18 4.37
N GLY A 97 -1.72 3.96 4.97
CA GLY A 97 -1.95 4.66 6.23
C GLY A 97 -3.08 5.68 6.14
N ILE A 98 -3.06 6.52 5.10
CA ILE A 98 -4.14 7.48 4.79
C ILE A 98 -5.49 6.78 4.64
N ASN A 99 -5.51 5.67 3.89
CA ASN A 99 -6.72 4.88 3.65
C ASN A 99 -7.13 4.01 4.84
N SER A 100 -6.33 3.95 5.92
CA SER A 100 -6.56 3.06 7.07
C SER A 100 -6.61 1.57 6.69
N SER A 101 -5.88 1.16 5.66
CA SER A 101 -5.79 -0.23 5.22
C SER A 101 -4.77 -0.99 6.07
N SER A 102 -5.22 -1.57 7.17
CA SER A 102 -4.36 -2.33 8.11
C SER A 102 -3.63 -3.49 7.42
N TYR A 103 -4.32 -4.18 6.49
CA TYR A 103 -3.74 -5.23 5.67
C TYR A 103 -2.53 -4.73 4.87
N CYS A 104 -2.74 -3.69 4.06
CA CYS A 104 -1.69 -3.19 3.17
C CYS A 104 -0.56 -2.52 3.97
N VAL A 105 -0.86 -1.83 5.07
CA VAL A 105 0.17 -1.33 5.98
C VAL A 105 1.04 -2.49 6.49
N ALA A 106 0.45 -3.58 6.97
CA ALA A 106 1.22 -4.73 7.47
C ALA A 106 2.10 -5.36 6.37
N ALA A 107 1.52 -5.61 5.19
CA ALA A 107 2.24 -6.21 4.05
C ALA A 107 3.44 -5.35 3.60
N HIS A 108 3.21 -4.05 3.37
CA HIS A 108 4.26 -3.16 2.86
C HIS A 108 5.28 -2.76 3.94
N MET A 109 4.92 -2.82 5.22
CA MET A 109 5.89 -2.70 6.31
C MET A 109 6.89 -3.86 6.35
N GLU A 110 6.46 -5.08 6.03
CA GLU A 110 7.35 -6.25 5.93
C GLU A 110 8.28 -6.14 4.70
N LEU A 111 7.78 -5.63 3.57
CA LEU A 111 8.62 -5.34 2.41
C LEU A 111 9.66 -4.25 2.70
N LEU A 112 9.26 -3.14 3.35
CA LEU A 112 10.19 -2.12 3.80
C LEU A 112 11.29 -2.67 4.72
N ARG A 113 10.93 -3.55 5.67
CA ARG A 113 11.89 -4.22 6.55
C ARG A 113 12.92 -5.02 5.76
N ARG A 114 12.49 -5.74 4.71
CA ARG A 114 13.39 -6.52 3.83
C ARG A 114 14.29 -5.65 2.98
N LEU A 115 13.83 -4.44 2.62
CA LEU A 115 14.63 -3.42 1.94
C LEU A 115 15.55 -2.64 2.90
N GLY A 116 15.66 -3.04 4.17
CA GLY A 116 16.55 -2.44 5.16
C GLY A 116 16.04 -1.11 5.74
N VAL A 117 14.75 -0.80 5.58
CA VAL A 117 14.16 0.41 6.17
C VAL A 117 13.82 0.16 7.64
N GLU A 118 14.26 1.10 8.48
CA GLU A 118 13.97 1.09 9.91
C GLU A 118 12.46 1.04 10.20
N LYS A 119 12.06 0.12 11.08
CA LYS A 119 10.66 -0.09 11.46
C LYS A 119 9.99 1.20 11.96
N GLN A 120 10.74 2.06 12.65
CA GLN A 120 10.23 3.33 13.17
C GLN A 120 9.90 4.32 12.06
N LEU A 121 10.71 4.38 11.00
CA LEU A 121 10.43 5.22 9.84
C LEU A 121 9.13 4.75 9.15
N GLY A 122 9.00 3.46 8.87
CA GLY A 122 7.79 2.91 8.25
C GLY A 122 6.52 3.17 9.09
N ARG A 123 6.60 2.99 10.41
CA ARG A 123 5.49 3.34 11.32
C ARG A 123 5.12 4.82 11.27
N LYS A 124 6.12 5.70 11.19
CA LYS A 124 5.90 7.14 11.10
C LYS A 124 5.23 7.50 9.78
N LEU A 125 5.70 6.95 8.67
CA LEU A 125 5.06 7.09 7.35
C LEU A 125 3.59 6.61 7.36
N ALA A 126 3.29 5.49 8.02
CA ALA A 126 1.93 4.94 8.08
C ALA A 126 0.96 5.78 8.94
N THR A 127 1.45 6.44 9.99
CA THR A 127 0.59 7.07 11.01
C THR A 127 0.59 8.60 10.97
N ASP A 128 1.71 9.20 10.55
CA ASP A 128 1.94 10.64 10.55
C ASP A 128 3.17 10.96 9.69
N TYR A 129 3.04 10.77 8.37
CA TYR A 129 4.14 10.96 7.42
C TYR A 129 4.69 12.40 7.46
N GLY A 130 3.87 13.39 7.82
CA GLY A 130 4.24 14.81 7.84
C GLY A 130 5.33 15.15 8.86
N THR A 131 5.59 14.26 9.82
CA THR A 131 6.68 14.40 10.79
C THR A 131 7.67 13.23 10.71
N ALA A 132 7.67 12.48 9.60
CA ALA A 132 8.69 11.48 9.32
C ALA A 132 10.07 12.13 9.10
N PRO A 133 11.16 11.52 9.60
CA PRO A 133 12.51 12.07 9.46
C PRO A 133 13.06 11.79 8.04
N VAL A 134 12.48 12.43 7.04
CA VAL A 134 12.84 12.32 5.62
C VAL A 134 13.24 13.68 5.06
N GLY A 135 13.94 13.68 3.92
CA GLY A 135 14.33 14.92 3.25
C GLY A 135 13.14 15.65 2.63
N ASN A 136 13.37 16.92 2.28
CA ASN A 136 12.37 17.73 1.56
C ASN A 136 11.95 17.08 0.23
N ARG A 137 12.89 16.37 -0.40
CA ARG A 137 12.68 15.68 -1.67
C ARG A 137 11.64 14.56 -1.55
N GLU A 138 11.76 13.69 -0.55
CA GLU A 138 10.80 12.61 -0.28
C GLU A 138 9.47 13.19 0.24
N MET A 139 9.53 14.22 1.09
CA MET A 139 8.33 14.84 1.66
C MET A 139 7.41 15.44 0.59
N ALA A 140 7.97 16.07 -0.46
CA ALA A 140 7.17 16.62 -1.57
C ALA A 140 6.34 15.53 -2.28
N LEU A 141 6.95 14.37 -2.49
CA LEU A 141 6.29 13.20 -3.07
C LEU A 141 5.21 12.63 -2.14
N PHE A 142 5.44 12.56 -0.82
CA PHE A 142 4.40 12.10 0.12
C PHE A 142 3.21 13.06 0.21
N ARG A 143 3.44 14.37 0.11
CA ARG A 143 2.36 15.38 0.04
C ARG A 143 1.54 15.24 -1.25
N PHE A 144 2.21 15.02 -2.38
CA PHE A 144 1.53 14.74 -3.64
C PHE A 144 0.68 13.46 -3.54
N ALA A 145 1.25 12.39 -2.98
CA ALA A 145 0.56 11.12 -2.74
C ALA A 145 -0.66 11.27 -1.82
N ASP A 146 -0.56 12.08 -0.77
CA ASP A 146 -1.67 12.38 0.13
C ASP A 146 -2.81 13.11 -0.59
N LYS A 147 -2.50 14.19 -1.30
CA LYS A 147 -3.49 14.95 -2.05
C LYS A 147 -4.17 14.10 -3.12
N LEU A 148 -3.41 13.34 -3.90
CA LEU A 148 -3.94 12.46 -4.94
C LEU A 148 -4.81 11.32 -4.36
N THR A 149 -4.51 10.87 -3.14
CA THR A 149 -5.31 9.85 -2.45
C THR A 149 -6.63 10.41 -1.92
N ARG A 150 -6.60 11.58 -1.27
CA ARG A 150 -7.77 12.16 -0.61
C ARG A 150 -8.69 12.91 -1.56
N ASN A 151 -8.11 13.73 -2.44
CA ASN A 151 -8.82 14.69 -3.30
C ASN A 151 -8.23 14.68 -4.73
N PRO A 152 -8.31 13.55 -5.47
CA PRO A 152 -7.70 13.44 -6.80
C PRO A 152 -8.23 14.47 -7.80
N SER A 153 -9.49 14.92 -7.66
CA SER A 153 -10.09 15.96 -8.51
C SER A 153 -9.45 17.33 -8.36
N ASP A 154 -8.76 17.55 -7.24
CA ASP A 154 -8.20 18.85 -6.87
C ASP A 154 -6.71 18.95 -7.23
N ILE A 155 -6.15 17.91 -7.88
CA ILE A 155 -4.77 17.93 -8.37
C ILE A 155 -4.65 18.94 -9.50
N GLU A 156 -3.68 19.83 -9.36
CA GLU A 156 -3.39 20.92 -10.28
C GLU A 156 -1.92 20.89 -10.72
N ARG A 157 -1.60 21.72 -11.73
CA ARG A 157 -0.23 21.90 -12.24
C ARG A 157 0.78 22.25 -11.15
N ALA A 158 0.35 23.04 -10.16
CA ALA A 158 1.18 23.46 -9.03
C ALA A 158 1.65 22.28 -8.16
N ASP A 159 0.87 21.21 -8.05
CA ASP A 159 1.27 20.02 -7.27
C ASP A 159 2.41 19.27 -7.99
N ALA A 160 2.33 19.15 -9.31
CA ALA A 160 3.42 18.59 -10.13
C ALA A 160 4.67 19.47 -10.09
N GLU A 161 4.52 20.81 -10.13
CA GLU A 161 5.64 21.73 -9.99
C GLU A 161 6.34 21.62 -8.63
N ALA A 162 5.60 21.41 -7.54
CA ALA A 162 6.20 21.18 -6.22
C ALA A 162 7.05 19.90 -6.19
N VAL A 163 6.63 18.84 -6.88
CA VAL A 163 7.42 17.61 -7.07
C VAL A 163 8.69 17.89 -7.88
N PHE A 164 8.61 18.71 -8.94
CA PHE A 164 9.76 19.05 -9.76
C PHE A 164 10.76 19.98 -9.06
N GLN A 165 10.27 20.97 -8.32
CA GLN A 165 11.10 21.86 -7.50
C GLN A 165 11.85 21.10 -6.39
N ALA A 166 11.30 19.97 -5.94
CA ALA A 166 11.96 19.05 -5.02
C ALA A 166 13.05 18.19 -5.68
N GLY A 167 13.24 18.26 -7.01
CA GLY A 167 14.28 17.56 -7.75
C GLY A 167 13.87 16.20 -8.31
N TRP A 168 12.57 15.95 -8.47
CA TRP A 168 12.05 14.82 -9.25
C TRP A 168 11.82 15.24 -10.70
N ASP A 169 11.97 14.31 -11.64
CA ASP A 169 11.69 14.56 -13.06
C ASP A 169 10.30 14.03 -13.46
N GLU A 170 9.95 14.19 -14.74
CA GLU A 170 8.66 13.73 -15.26
C GLU A 170 8.49 12.20 -15.15
N ALA A 171 9.57 11.44 -15.34
CA ALA A 171 9.54 9.98 -15.20
C ALA A 171 9.22 9.58 -13.75
N ALA A 172 9.84 10.25 -12.77
CA ALA A 172 9.52 10.07 -11.36
C ALA A 172 8.07 10.45 -11.06
N LEU A 173 7.55 11.57 -11.59
CA LEU A 173 6.14 11.94 -11.37
C LEU A 173 5.17 10.88 -11.90
N VAL A 174 5.44 10.31 -13.08
CA VAL A 174 4.63 9.20 -13.62
C VAL A 174 4.66 7.99 -12.68
N GLU A 175 5.84 7.62 -12.18
CA GLU A 175 5.98 6.51 -11.23
C GLU A 175 5.31 6.80 -9.87
N ILE A 176 5.33 8.04 -9.38
CA ILE A 176 4.59 8.45 -8.17
C ILE A 176 3.09 8.23 -8.40
N VAL A 177 2.55 8.76 -9.49
CA VAL A 177 1.11 8.67 -9.82
C VAL A 177 0.67 7.21 -9.94
N LEU A 178 1.44 6.38 -10.67
CA LEU A 178 1.14 4.96 -10.84
C LEU A 178 1.22 4.20 -9.52
N THR A 179 2.20 4.50 -8.67
CA THR A 179 2.34 3.87 -7.34
C THR A 179 1.18 4.26 -6.42
N VAL A 180 0.77 5.53 -6.41
CA VAL A 180 -0.38 6.00 -5.63
C VAL A 180 -1.69 5.38 -6.12
N ALA A 181 -1.89 5.31 -7.44
CA ALA A 181 -3.05 4.66 -8.04
C ALA A 181 -3.09 3.17 -7.71
N TRP A 182 -1.94 2.50 -7.77
CA TRP A 182 -1.80 1.09 -7.41
C TRP A 182 -2.12 0.84 -5.93
N ALA A 183 -1.54 1.62 -5.02
CA ALA A 183 -1.84 1.57 -3.58
C ALA A 183 -3.35 1.71 -3.33
N ASN A 184 -3.97 2.67 -4.00
CA ASN A 184 -5.41 2.92 -3.93
C ASN A 184 -6.25 1.75 -4.47
N PHE A 185 -5.82 1.12 -5.56
CA PHE A 185 -6.47 -0.07 -6.10
C PHE A 185 -6.37 -1.25 -5.13
N VAL A 186 -5.17 -1.60 -4.65
CA VAL A 186 -4.98 -2.76 -3.77
C VAL A 186 -5.65 -2.57 -2.40
N ASN A 187 -5.66 -1.35 -1.87
CA ASN A 187 -6.42 -1.03 -0.65
C ASN A 187 -7.92 -1.28 -0.85
N ARG A 188 -8.49 -0.84 -1.98
CA ARG A 188 -9.92 -1.05 -2.30
C ARG A 188 -10.24 -2.52 -2.51
N VAL A 189 -9.35 -3.30 -3.13
CA VAL A 189 -9.51 -4.75 -3.24
C VAL A 189 -9.48 -5.39 -1.85
N ALA A 190 -8.53 -5.02 -1.00
CA ALA A 190 -8.44 -5.56 0.36
C ALA A 190 -9.70 -5.27 1.18
N PHE A 191 -10.22 -4.04 1.14
CA PHE A 191 -11.49 -3.69 1.78
C PHE A 191 -12.69 -4.42 1.16
N GLY A 192 -12.76 -4.44 -0.17
CA GLY A 192 -13.86 -5.04 -0.92
C GLY A 192 -13.93 -6.57 -0.79
N LEU A 193 -12.85 -7.21 -0.36
CA LEU A 193 -12.78 -8.65 -0.07
C LEU A 193 -12.76 -8.96 1.44
N GLY A 194 -12.79 -7.95 2.32
CA GLY A 194 -12.80 -8.15 3.76
C GLY A 194 -11.51 -8.76 4.32
N LEU A 195 -10.34 -8.34 3.81
CA LEU A 195 -9.05 -8.91 4.18
C LEU A 195 -8.45 -8.27 5.44
N PHE A 196 -7.84 -9.12 6.28
CA PHE A 196 -7.02 -8.74 7.43
C PHE A 196 -5.67 -9.46 7.35
N ALA A 197 -4.62 -8.86 7.90
CA ALA A 197 -3.29 -9.47 7.90
C ALA A 197 -3.30 -10.67 8.85
N ASP A 198 -2.81 -11.81 8.38
CA ASP A 198 -2.72 -13.08 9.10
C ASP A 198 -1.25 -13.57 9.26
N PHE A 199 -0.30 -12.64 9.21
CA PHE A 199 1.14 -12.85 9.30
C PHE A 199 1.83 -11.82 10.21
#